data_AF-A0A9Q3JSQ6-F1
#
_entry.id   AF-A0A9Q3JSQ6-F1
#
_cell.length_a   1.000
_cell.length_b   1.000
_cell.length_c   1.000
_cell.angle_alpha   90.00
_cell.angle_beta   90.00
_cell.angle_gamma   90.00
#
_symmetry.space_group_name_H-M   'P 1'
#
loop_
_entity.id
_entity.type
_entity.pdbx_description
1 polymer ?
#
loop_
_entity_poly.entity_id
_entity_poly.type
_entity_poly.pdbx_seq_one_letter_code
_entity_poly.pdbx_strand_id
1 'polypeptide(L)'
;MGLGKTIQDIALIGTSKEELITNGQCSTPTIIICSPRLITNWQSELSKQAQAGALKAKIYDSPTRHSLSEADILKCDIIITSYNTITQEFEQTNTSTSFIFQINWHCIILDEAQ
;
A
#
# COMPACT_ATOMS: atom_id res chain seq x y z
N MET A 1 14.81 12.68 -4.71
CA MET A 1 15.25 13.96 -4.11
C MET A 1 14.77 14.06 -2.66
N GLY A 2 15.66 14.40 -1.72
CA GLY A 2 15.46 14.36 -0.26
C GLY A 2 14.54 15.44 0.34
N LEU A 3 13.46 15.79 -0.35
CA LEU A 3 12.48 16.80 0.07
C LEU A 3 11.42 16.27 1.04
N GLY A 4 11.55 15.01 1.49
CA GLY A 4 10.63 14.42 2.47
C GLY A 4 9.28 13.99 1.91
N LYS A 5 9.14 13.76 0.59
CA LYS A 5 7.87 13.31 -0.03
C LYS A 5 7.27 12.09 0.66
N THR A 6 8.09 11.07 0.93
CA THR A 6 7.69 9.85 1.64
C THR A 6 7.07 10.16 3.02
N ILE A 7 7.62 11.13 3.76
CA ILE A 7 7.08 11.53 5.07
C ILE A 7 5.73 12.24 4.90
N GLN A 8 5.61 13.10 3.88
CA GLN A 8 4.36 13.77 3.55
C GLN A 8 3.26 12.76 3.20
N ASP A 9 3.59 11.73 2.41
CA ASP A 9 2.67 10.66 2.05
C ASP A 9 2.25 9.83 3.28
N ILE A 10 3.19 9.49 4.17
CA ILE A 10 2.87 8.77 5.42
C ILE A 10 1.94 9.62 6.30
N ALA A 11 2.20 10.92 6.42
CA ALA A 11 1.38 11.85 7.20
C ALA A 11 -0.04 11.98 6.59
N LEU A 12 -0.13 12.01 5.26
CA LEU A 12 -1.41 12.01 4.55
C LEU A 12 -2.22 10.75 4.89
N ILE A 13 -1.63 9.56 4.75
CA ILE A 13 -2.31 8.29 5.04
C ILE A 13 -2.78 8.25 6.51
N GLY A 14 -1.93 8.66 7.44
CA GLY A 14 -2.27 8.70 8.87
C GLY A 14 -3.44 9.62 9.16
N THR A 15 -3.42 10.84 8.61
CA THR A 15 -4.48 11.84 8.82
C THR A 15 -5.81 11.38 8.21
N SER A 16 -5.78 10.85 6.99
CA SER A 16 -7.00 10.33 6.34
C SER A 16 -7.62 9.17 7.10
N LYS A 17 -6.80 8.26 7.66
CA LYS A 17 -7.28 7.18 8.52
C LYS A 17 -7.97 7.72 9.78
N GLU A 18 -7.37 8.69 10.46
CA GLU A 18 -7.95 9.30 11.66
C GLU A 18 -9.29 9.99 11.36
N GLU A 19 -9.39 10.68 10.23
CA GLU A 19 -10.63 11.33 9.78
C GLU A 19 -11.75 10.31 9.52
N LEU A 20 -11.45 9.22 8.82
CA LEU A 20 -12.43 8.14 8.56
C LEU A 20 -12.92 7.49 9.86
N ILE A 21 -12.03 7.25 10.81
CA ILE A 21 -12.38 6.71 12.13
C ILE A 21 -13.29 7.69 12.89
N THR A 22 -12.95 8.98 12.87
CA THR A 22 -13.73 10.03 13.55
C THR A 22 -15.14 10.15 12.96
N ASN A 23 -15.27 9.97 11.64
CA ASN A 23 -16.54 10.00 10.93
C ASN A 23 -17.33 8.66 11.00
N GLY A 24 -16.81 7.65 11.70
CA GLY A 24 -17.45 6.33 11.82
C GLY A 24 -17.50 5.53 10.52
N GLN A 25 -16.61 5.83 9.57
CA GLN A 25 -16.54 5.16 8.27
C GLN A 25 -15.56 3.99 8.30
N CYS A 26 -15.82 2.95 7.50
CA CYS A 26 -14.85 1.87 7.29
C CYS A 26 -13.69 2.37 6.41
N SER A 27 -12.47 2.27 6.92
CA SER A 27 -11.26 2.60 6.15
C SER A 27 -10.94 1.48 5.16
N THR A 28 -10.75 1.83 3.89
CA THR A 28 -10.12 0.95 2.91
C THR A 28 -8.60 1.22 2.87
N PRO A 29 -7.77 0.27 2.42
CA PRO A 29 -6.32 0.43 2.41
C PRO A 29 -5.85 1.43 1.33
N THR A 30 -4.66 1.99 1.54
CA THR A 30 -3.88 2.70 0.52
C THR A 30 -2.89 1.74 -0.14
N ILE A 31 -2.73 1.82 -1.46
CA ILE A 31 -1.69 1.09 -2.19
C ILE A 31 -0.58 2.02 -2.64
N ILE A 32 0.66 1.63 -2.39
CA ILE A 32 1.88 2.31 -2.81
C ILE A 32 2.55 1.43 -3.86
N ILE A 33 2.68 1.95 -5.07
CA ILE A 33 3.34 1.29 -6.20
C ILE A 33 4.66 2.01 -6.43
N CYS A 34 5.77 1.29 -6.31
CA CYS A 34 7.11 1.86 -6.41
C CYS A 34 8.08 0.94 -7.16
N SER A 35 9.31 1.39 -7.38
CA SER A 35 10.39 0.50 -7.84
C SER A 35 10.72 -0.55 -6.76
N PRO A 36 11.05 -1.82 -7.10
CA PRO A 36 11.39 -2.86 -6.11
C PRO A 36 12.47 -2.44 -5.11
N ARG A 37 13.40 -1.58 -5.53
CA ARG A 37 14.49 -1.06 -4.68
C ARG A 37 13.99 -0.15 -3.55
N LEU A 38 12.82 0.46 -3.72
CA LEU A 38 12.23 1.41 -2.77
C LEU A 38 11.32 0.74 -1.74
N ILE A 39 10.93 -0.52 -1.94
CA ILE A 39 10.05 -1.25 -0.99
C ILE A 39 10.67 -1.25 0.41
N THR A 40 11.95 -1.58 0.53
CA THR A 40 12.66 -1.61 1.81
C THR A 40 12.80 -0.22 2.43
N ASN A 41 12.98 0.81 1.60
CA ASN A 41 13.01 2.21 2.04
C ASN A 41 11.66 2.62 2.62
N TRP A 42 10.56 2.30 1.93
CA TRP A 42 9.19 2.56 2.42
C TRP A 42 8.92 1.87 3.75
N GLN A 43 9.32 0.60 3.91
CA GLN A 43 9.20 -0.09 5.19
C GLN A 43 9.99 0.60 6.30
N SER A 44 11.24 0.98 6.01
CA SER A 44 12.11 1.69 6.94
C SER A 44 11.47 3.03 7.37
N GLU A 45 11.01 3.84 6.42
CA GLU A 45 10.40 5.14 6.75
C GLU A 45 9.08 4.97 7.52
N LEU A 46 8.23 4.00 7.15
CA LEU A 46 7.03 3.69 7.94
C LEU A 46 7.36 3.30 9.38
N SER A 47 8.41 2.48 9.58
CA SER A 47 8.83 2.08 10.93
C SER A 47 9.42 3.21 11.76
N LYS A 48 10.02 4.23 11.11
CA LYS A 48 10.62 5.39 11.78
C LYS A 48 9.60 6.46 12.11
N GLN A 49 8.68 6.73 11.18
CA GLN A 49 7.82 7.92 11.21
C GLN A 49 6.45 7.63 11.82
N ALA A 50 5.94 6.41 11.69
CA ALA A 50 4.69 6.03 12.32
C ALA A 50 4.92 5.59 13.76
N GLN A 51 4.06 6.03 14.68
CA GLN A 51 4.03 5.47 16.03
C GLN A 51 3.82 3.94 15.93
N ALA A 52 4.52 3.18 16.77
CA ALA A 52 4.46 1.73 16.75
C ALA A 52 3.00 1.24 16.78
N GLY A 53 2.57 0.57 15.71
CA GLY A 53 1.21 0.03 15.56
C GLY A 53 0.16 0.99 15.00
N ALA A 54 0.48 2.25 14.70
CA ALA A 54 -0.48 3.23 14.16
C ALA A 54 -0.90 2.91 12.72
N LEU A 55 0.03 2.41 11.89
CA LEU A 55 -0.22 2.02 10.51
C LEU A 55 0.25 0.58 10.27
N LYS A 56 -0.68 -0.28 9.85
CA LYS A 56 -0.44 -1.67 9.47
C LYS A 56 -0.09 -1.73 7.99
N ALA A 57 1.19 -1.94 7.70
CA ALA A 57 1.69 -2.08 6.34
C ALA A 57 2.05 -3.53 6.02
N LYS A 58 1.75 -3.98 4.80
CA LYS A 58 2.22 -5.26 4.25
C LYS A 58 2.84 -5.07 2.86
N ILE A 59 3.80 -5.94 2.52
CA ILE A 59 4.34 -6.03 1.17
C ILE A 59 3.52 -7.03 0.38
N TYR A 60 3.04 -6.59 -0.78
CA TYR A 60 2.48 -7.43 -1.82
C TYR A 60 3.48 -7.47 -2.98
N ASP A 61 4.35 -8.48 -3.01
CA ASP A 61 5.31 -8.66 -4.10
C ASP A 61 5.46 -10.15 -4.41
N SER A 62 6.20 -10.51 -5.46
CA SER A 62 6.35 -11.91 -5.91
C SER A 62 6.57 -12.95 -4.78
N PRO A 63 7.40 -12.70 -3.74
CA PRO A 63 7.62 -13.67 -2.67
C PRO A 63 6.43 -13.83 -1.71
N THR A 64 5.61 -12.80 -1.53
CA THR A 64 4.59 -12.74 -0.47
C THR A 64 3.16 -12.75 -1.00
N ARG A 65 2.93 -12.40 -2.27
CA ARG A 65 1.59 -12.23 -2.85
C ARG A 65 0.71 -13.47 -2.72
N HIS A 66 1.28 -14.67 -2.87
CA HIS A 66 0.55 -15.94 -2.79
C HIS A 66 0.15 -16.32 -1.35
N SER A 67 0.70 -15.65 -0.34
CA SER A 67 0.38 -15.87 1.07
C SER A 67 -0.65 -14.89 1.63
N LEU A 68 -1.03 -13.87 0.85
CA LEU A 68 -1.97 -12.83 1.27
C LEU A 68 -3.31 -13.07 0.60
N SER A 69 -4.37 -13.12 1.41
CA SER A 69 -5.75 -13.10 0.93
C SER A 69 -6.28 -11.67 0.81
N GLU A 70 -7.38 -11.49 0.09
CA GLU A 70 -8.12 -10.22 0.05
C GLU A 70 -8.48 -9.73 1.49
N ALA A 71 -8.92 -10.64 2.36
CA ALA A 71 -9.24 -10.33 3.74
C ALA A 71 -8.03 -9.88 4.56
N ASP A 72 -6.82 -10.33 4.22
CA ASP A 72 -5.59 -9.85 4.85
C ASP A 72 -5.25 -8.42 4.42
N ILE A 73 -5.51 -8.09 3.16
CA ILE A 73 -5.27 -6.75 2.61
C ILE A 73 -6.25 -5.74 3.20
N LEU A 74 -7.54 -6.09 3.27
CA LEU A 74 -8.58 -5.21 3.84
C LEU A 74 -8.39 -4.91 5.34
N LYS A 75 -7.55 -5.69 6.04
CA LYS A 75 -7.17 -5.45 7.44
C LYS A 75 -5.94 -4.56 7.59
N CYS A 76 -5.29 -4.21 6.49
CA CYS A 76 -4.11 -3.34 6.47
C CYS A 76 -4.53 -1.89 6.22
N ASP A 77 -3.67 -0.97 6.63
CA ASP A 77 -3.80 0.44 6.27
C ASP A 77 -3.03 0.72 4.96
N ILE A 78 -1.92 0.00 4.74
CA ILE A 78 -1.02 0.22 3.60
C ILE A 78 -0.61 -1.11 2.97
N ILE A 79 -0.69 -1.17 1.64
CA ILE A 79 -0.09 -2.21 0.81
C ILE A 79 1.03 -1.60 -0.04
N ILE A 80 2.23 -2.16 0.04
CA ILE A 80 3.37 -1.74 -0.79
C ILE A 80 3.61 -2.81 -1.84
N THR A 81 3.67 -2.42 -3.10
CA THR A 81 3.91 -3.32 -4.24
C THR A 81 4.86 -2.67 -5.25
N SER A 82 5.28 -3.46 -6.23
CA SER A 82 6.08 -3.00 -7.36
C SER A 82 5.26 -2.87 -8.63
N TYR A 83 5.69 -1.97 -9.53
CA TYR A 83 5.10 -1.86 -10.87
C TYR A 83 5.08 -3.20 -11.61
N ASN A 84 6.17 -3.96 -11.54
CA ASN A 84 6.26 -5.28 -12.16
C ASN A 84 5.20 -6.25 -11.62
N THR A 85 4.98 -6.26 -10.30
CA THR A 85 3.95 -7.11 -9.69
C THR A 85 2.56 -6.70 -10.14
N ILE A 86 2.23 -5.41 -10.19
CA ILE A 86 0.94 -4.93 -10.71
C ILE A 86 0.74 -5.30 -12.17
N THR A 87 1.78 -5.18 -13.02
CA THR A 87 1.69 -5.61 -14.43
C THR A 87 1.42 -7.11 -14.56
N GLN A 88 2.10 -7.94 -13.77
CA GLN A 88 1.87 -9.39 -13.79
C GLN A 88 0.48 -9.77 -13.30
N GLU A 89 -0.01 -9.13 -12.23
CA GLU A 89 -1.37 -9.33 -11.74
C GLU A 89 -2.40 -8.91 -12.81
N PHE A 90 -2.12 -7.83 -13.54
CA PHE A 90 -3.01 -7.36 -14.61
C PHE A 90 -3.08 -8.37 -15.77
N GLU A 91 -1.94 -8.90 -16.22
CA GLU A 91 -1.91 -9.93 -17.25
C GLU A 91 -2.68 -11.20 -16.83
N GLN A 92 -2.58 -11.57 -15.55
CA GLN A 92 -3.27 -12.72 -14.99
C GLN A 92 -4.80 -12.55 -14.93
N THR A 93 -5.32 -11.31 -14.93
CA THR A 93 -6.79 -11.07 -14.94
C THR A 93 -7.50 -11.72 -16.13
N ASN A 94 -6.79 -11.95 -17.25
CA ASN A 94 -7.32 -12.64 -18.42
C ASN A 94 -7.53 -14.15 -18.19
N THR A 95 -6.90 -14.72 -17.17
CA THR A 95 -6.85 -16.17 -16.91
C THR A 95 -7.39 -16.55 -15.54
N SER A 96 -7.39 -15.63 -14.57
CA SER A 96 -7.82 -15.85 -13.19
C SER A 96 -8.24 -14.53 -12.54
N THR A 97 -9.00 -14.58 -11.45
CA THR A 97 -9.41 -13.38 -10.72
C THR A 97 -8.28 -12.86 -9.83
N SER A 98 -7.66 -11.73 -10.21
CA SER A 98 -6.76 -11.00 -9.32
C SER A 98 -7.55 -10.05 -8.43
N PHE A 99 -7.56 -10.30 -7.11
CA PHE A 99 -8.29 -9.48 -6.15
C PHE A 99 -7.71 -8.07 -5.99
N ILE A 100 -6.44 -7.84 -6.36
CA ILE A 100 -5.81 -6.53 -6.19
C ILE A 100 -6.48 -5.45 -7.06
N PHE A 101 -7.10 -5.87 -8.17
CA PHE A 101 -7.90 -5.04 -9.07
C PHE A 101 -9.40 -4.99 -8.70
N GLN A 102 -9.83 -5.77 -7.70
CA GLN A 102 -11.22 -5.80 -7.21
C GLN A 102 -11.40 -4.96 -5.94
N ILE A 103 -10.31 -4.64 -5.24
CA ILE A 103 -10.32 -3.82 -4.04
C ILE A 103 -10.52 -2.34 -4.41
N ASN A 104 -11.44 -1.68 -3.69
CA ASN A 104 -11.56 -0.23 -3.70
C ASN A 104 -10.49 0.39 -2.80
N TRP A 105 -9.42 0.87 -3.41
CA TRP A 105 -8.33 1.55 -2.71
C TRP A 105 -8.78 2.94 -2.23
N HIS A 106 -8.44 3.29 -0.99
CA HIS A 106 -8.66 4.65 -0.48
C HIS A 106 -7.82 5.67 -1.25
N CYS A 107 -6.57 5.31 -1.53
CA CYS A 107 -5.63 6.12 -2.28
C CYS A 107 -4.65 5.20 -3.04
N ILE A 108 -4.19 5.66 -4.19
CA ILE A 108 -3.14 5.02 -4.99
C ILE A 108 -1.97 6.00 -5.08
N ILE A 109 -0.82 5.62 -4.52
CA ILE A 109 0.41 6.41 -4.56
C ILE A 109 1.36 5.75 -5.56
N LEU A 110 1.78 6.53 -6.56
CA LEU A 110 2.72 6.12 -7.60
C LEU A 110 4.07 6.81 -7.35
N ASP A 111 5.05 6.06 -6.86
CA ASP A 111 6.36 6.60 -6.50
C ASP A 111 7.39 6.40 -7.63
N GLU A 112 8.14 7.45 -7.94
CA GLU A 112 9.08 7.54 -9.08
C GLU A 112 8.43 7.19 -10.46
N ALA A 113 7.20 7.65 -10.69
CA ALA A 113 6.39 7.44 -11.90
C ALA A 113 6.76 8.33 -13.11
N GLN A 114 8.06 8.43 -13.40
CA GLN A 114 8.60 9.28 -14.47
C GLN A 114 8.55 8.65 -15.86
#